data_AF-H3KDZ8-F1
#
_entry.id   AF-H3KDZ8-F1
#
_cell.length_a   1.000
_cell.length_b   1.000
_cell.length_c   1.000
_cell.angle_alpha   90.00
_cell.angle_beta   90.00
_cell.angle_gamma   90.00
#
_symmetry.space_group_name_H-M   'P 1'
#
loop_
_entity.id
_entity.type
_entity.pdbx_description
1 polymer ?
#
loop_
_entity_poly.entity_id
_entity_poly.type
_entity_poly.pdbx_seq_one_letter_code
_entity_poly.pdbx_strand_id
1 'polypeptide(L)'
;MTPQTVAALPDVEHPCELLSPVSRATMQDLREDALDAFLKKARRAEPKLRDLPRDELFHTLNLKAEDRPTLLAMLLFGIWPQAYFPCLHVCATAFPGREVGELGFAGERFTDTERIEGTIEEMLFRAMGFVGRNTRRATIFDDRGRRTDRYEFPAVAVRAALLTALAHRDYGFRGERLPIDLQIFCDRLVVRCPGGPVRGLVRNPMLLKTLAWLGATDAQADGEEVIRRSLAAAGMP
;
A
#
# COMPACT_ATOMS: atom_id res chain seq x y z
N MET A 1 42.88 18.17 0.93
CA MET A 1 41.47 18.01 0.53
C MET A 1 40.65 17.92 1.80
N THR A 2 39.85 18.95 2.07
CA THR A 2 38.97 19.05 3.23
C THR A 2 37.79 18.08 3.08
N PRO A 3 37.35 17.38 4.14
CA PRO A 3 36.14 16.57 4.10
C PRO A 3 34.94 17.50 3.95
N GLN A 4 34.14 17.32 2.90
CA GLN A 4 32.84 17.98 2.79
C GLN A 4 31.90 17.39 3.84
N THR A 5 31.64 18.16 4.89
CA THR A 5 30.54 17.94 5.82
C THR A 5 29.24 17.91 5.03
N VAL A 6 28.61 16.73 4.95
CA VAL A 6 27.24 16.58 4.49
C VAL A 6 26.36 17.34 5.47
N ALA A 7 25.93 18.54 5.09
CA ALA A 7 24.94 19.29 5.84
C ALA A 7 23.67 18.42 5.91
N ALA A 8 23.30 18.01 7.13
CA ALA A 8 21.98 17.48 7.38
C ALA A 8 20.98 18.55 6.93
N LEU A 9 20.21 18.23 5.89
CA LEU A 9 19.08 19.06 5.50
C LEU A 9 18.15 19.16 6.72
N PRO A 10 17.63 20.36 7.05
CA PRO A 10 16.73 20.50 8.18
C PRO A 10 15.52 19.58 7.99
N ASP A 11 15.09 18.94 9.08
CA ASP A 11 13.82 18.24 9.17
C ASP A 11 12.70 19.24 8.88
N VAL A 12 12.37 19.40 7.59
CA VAL A 12 11.18 20.12 7.19
C VAL A 12 10.02 19.26 7.68
N GLU A 13 9.31 19.71 8.70
CA GLU A 13 7.98 19.18 9.03
C GLU A 13 7.13 19.29 7.75
N HIS A 14 6.97 18.18 7.05
CA HIS A 14 6.05 18.11 5.94
C HIS A 14 4.67 17.99 6.57
N PRO A 15 3.78 19.00 6.44
CA PRO A 15 2.41 18.86 6.91
C PRO A 15 1.83 17.58 6.31
N CYS A 16 1.17 16.77 7.13
CA CYS A 16 0.62 15.49 6.70
C CYS A 16 -0.54 15.76 5.72
N GLU A 17 -0.23 15.89 4.42
CA GLU A 17 -1.21 16.16 3.36
C GLU A 17 -2.33 15.10 3.31
N LEU A 18 -2.08 13.92 3.87
CA LEU A 18 -3.07 12.88 4.07
C LEU A 18 -4.28 13.34 4.90
N LEU A 19 -4.08 14.26 5.86
CA LEU A 19 -5.14 14.76 6.74
C LEU A 19 -5.80 16.03 6.18
N SER A 20 -5.30 16.56 5.06
CA SER A 20 -5.86 17.75 4.43
C SER A 20 -7.23 17.45 3.80
N PRO A 21 -8.17 18.41 3.84
CA PRO A 21 -9.45 18.27 3.17
C PRO A 21 -9.28 18.23 1.65
N VAL A 22 -10.01 17.34 0.98
CA VAL A 22 -10.05 17.27 -0.48
C VAL A 22 -11.07 18.26 -1.00
N SER A 23 -10.62 19.41 -1.49
CA SER A 23 -11.46 20.57 -1.83
C SER A 23 -12.63 20.28 -2.79
N ARG A 24 -12.44 19.35 -3.74
CA ARG A 24 -13.45 18.97 -4.74
C ARG A 24 -14.36 17.83 -4.30
N ALA A 25 -14.09 17.17 -3.17
CA ALA A 25 -14.84 16.02 -2.70
C ALA A 25 -15.82 16.39 -1.57
N THR A 26 -16.85 15.58 -1.43
CA THR A 26 -17.88 15.66 -0.39
C THR A 26 -17.96 14.32 0.34
N MET A 27 -18.63 14.29 1.48
CA MET A 27 -18.82 13.04 2.23
C MET A 27 -19.62 11.98 1.43
N GLN A 28 -20.35 12.39 0.38
CA GLN A 28 -21.09 11.47 -0.51
C GLN A 28 -20.18 10.71 -1.48
N ASP A 29 -18.93 11.17 -1.64
CA ASP A 29 -17.92 10.48 -2.47
C ASP A 29 -17.25 9.32 -1.72
N LEU A 30 -17.64 9.09 -0.46
CA LEU A 30 -17.24 7.95 0.36
C LEU A 30 -18.31 6.84 0.30
N ARG A 31 -17.86 5.60 0.34
CA ARG A 31 -18.70 4.42 0.38
C ARG A 31 -19.21 4.20 1.81
N GLU A 32 -20.49 4.51 2.00
CA GLU A 32 -21.15 4.56 3.31
C GLU A 32 -21.14 3.22 4.06
N ASP A 33 -21.32 2.09 3.36
CA ASP A 33 -21.29 0.75 3.93
C ASP A 33 -19.91 0.37 4.49
N ALA A 34 -18.84 0.70 3.76
CA ALA A 34 -17.46 0.49 4.18
C ALA A 34 -17.10 1.38 5.38
N LEU A 35 -17.58 2.63 5.36
CA LEU A 35 -17.39 3.58 6.46
C LEU A 35 -18.09 3.10 7.74
N ASP A 36 -19.34 2.67 7.65
CA ASP A 36 -20.09 2.12 8.78
C ASP A 36 -19.46 0.85 9.35
N ALA A 37 -18.98 -0.04 8.47
CA ALA A 37 -18.25 -1.23 8.89
C ALA A 37 -16.96 -0.87 9.63
N PHE A 38 -16.22 0.12 9.14
CA PHE A 38 -15.01 0.61 9.79
C PHE A 38 -15.29 1.25 11.15
N LEU A 39 -16.28 2.15 11.26
CA LEU A 39 -16.62 2.80 12.53
C LEU A 39 -17.01 1.77 13.60
N LYS A 40 -17.72 0.70 13.23
CA LYS A 40 -18.04 -0.41 14.13
C LYS A 40 -16.77 -1.13 14.62
N LYS A 41 -15.79 -1.37 13.74
CA LYS A 41 -14.48 -1.94 14.11
C LYS A 41 -13.69 -1.00 15.03
N ALA A 42 -13.62 0.28 14.69
CA ALA A 42 -12.90 1.29 15.48
C ALA A 42 -13.46 1.40 16.92
N ARG A 43 -14.79 1.42 17.09
CA ARG A 43 -15.44 1.43 18.43
C ARG A 43 -15.14 0.19 19.27
N ARG A 44 -14.93 -0.97 18.62
CA ARG A 44 -14.56 -2.22 19.31
C ARG A 44 -13.08 -2.21 19.71
N ALA A 45 -12.22 -1.65 18.86
CA ALA A 45 -10.79 -1.62 19.07
C ALA A 45 -10.34 -0.55 20.08
N GLU A 46 -11.01 0.60 20.14
CA GLU A 46 -10.63 1.72 21.00
C GLU A 46 -11.81 2.14 21.91
N PRO A 47 -11.73 1.86 23.23
CA PRO A 47 -12.77 2.22 24.19
C PRO A 47 -13.16 3.70 24.17
N LYS A 48 -12.21 4.61 23.90
CA LYS A 48 -12.46 6.06 23.83
C LYS A 48 -13.42 6.47 22.71
N LEU A 49 -13.59 5.63 21.68
CA LEU A 49 -14.46 5.91 20.54
C LEU A 49 -15.89 5.37 20.74
N ARG A 50 -16.12 4.54 21.76
CA ARG A 50 -17.31 3.70 21.88
C ARG A 50 -18.61 4.48 21.87
N ASP A 51 -18.65 5.64 22.52
CA ASP A 51 -19.88 6.41 22.76
C ASP A 51 -19.91 7.74 21.98
N LEU A 52 -18.87 8.04 21.20
CA LEU A 52 -18.80 9.28 20.44
C LEU A 52 -19.90 9.32 19.36
N PRO A 53 -20.55 10.48 19.13
CA PRO A 53 -21.44 10.66 17.99
C PRO A 53 -20.66 10.52 16.67
N ARG A 54 -21.37 10.21 15.59
CA ARG A 54 -20.75 9.91 14.29
C ARG A 54 -19.88 11.06 13.76
N ASP A 55 -20.34 12.29 13.89
CA ASP A 55 -19.58 13.45 13.41
C ASP A 55 -18.27 13.63 14.17
N GLU A 56 -18.30 13.44 15.49
CA GLU A 56 -17.12 13.48 16.35
C GLU A 56 -16.16 12.32 16.06
N LEU A 57 -16.67 11.14 15.67
CA LEU A 57 -15.83 10.05 15.17
C LEU A 57 -15.11 10.44 13.88
N PHE A 58 -15.79 11.07 12.93
CA PHE A 58 -15.14 11.50 11.69
C PHE A 58 -14.02 12.50 11.97
N HIS A 59 -14.21 13.41 12.92
CA HIS A 59 -13.17 14.34 13.33
C HIS A 59 -12.02 13.62 14.05
N THR A 60 -12.33 12.81 15.07
CA THR A 60 -11.35 12.10 15.91
C THR A 60 -10.48 11.13 15.10
N LEU A 61 -11.07 10.50 14.07
CA LEU A 61 -10.38 9.57 13.18
C LEU A 61 -9.72 10.27 11.99
N ASN A 62 -9.78 11.60 11.91
CA ASN A 62 -9.27 12.43 10.81
C ASN A 62 -9.84 12.02 9.44
N LEU A 63 -11.10 11.60 9.41
CA LEU A 63 -11.82 11.28 8.17
C LEU A 63 -12.48 12.51 7.55
N LYS A 64 -12.74 13.56 8.35
CA LYS A 64 -13.36 14.81 7.92
C LYS A 64 -12.58 16.02 8.44
N ALA A 65 -12.33 16.98 7.57
CA ALA A 65 -11.79 18.31 7.89
C ALA A 65 -12.59 19.36 7.12
N GLU A 66 -12.97 20.47 7.77
CA GLU A 66 -13.77 21.55 7.14
C GLU A 66 -15.01 21.03 6.39
N ASP A 67 -15.72 20.08 6.99
CA ASP A 67 -16.89 19.38 6.42
C ASP A 67 -16.67 18.64 5.09
N ARG A 68 -15.40 18.42 4.72
CA ARG A 68 -14.99 17.63 3.56
C ARG A 68 -14.23 16.37 3.98
N PRO A 69 -14.25 15.31 3.17
CA PRO A 69 -13.42 14.15 3.42
C PRO A 69 -11.94 14.54 3.32
N THR A 70 -11.13 13.97 4.21
CA THR A 70 -9.66 14.07 4.11
C THR A 70 -9.14 13.15 3.00
N LEU A 71 -7.90 13.37 2.54
CA LEU A 71 -7.26 12.44 1.61
C LEU A 71 -7.18 11.01 2.18
N LEU A 72 -6.97 10.87 3.50
CA LEU A 72 -7.04 9.61 4.23
C LEU A 72 -8.40 8.92 4.01
N ALA A 73 -9.51 9.64 4.24
CA ALA A 73 -10.85 9.09 4.05
C ALA A 73 -11.09 8.67 2.60
N MET A 74 -10.67 9.49 1.64
CA MET A 74 -10.78 9.16 0.22
C MET A 74 -10.00 7.88 -0.10
N LEU A 75 -8.75 7.74 0.35
CA LEU A 75 -7.94 6.57 0.03
C LEU A 75 -8.43 5.28 0.70
N LEU A 76 -9.14 5.37 1.82
CA LEU A 76 -9.66 4.21 2.53
C LEU A 76 -11.07 3.83 2.12
N PHE A 77 -11.93 4.82 1.85
CA PHE A 77 -13.37 4.63 1.70
C PHE A 77 -13.95 5.32 0.46
N GLY A 78 -13.15 6.02 -0.34
CA GLY A 78 -13.63 6.70 -1.53
C GLY A 78 -14.18 5.73 -2.56
N ILE A 79 -15.27 6.12 -3.24
CA ILE A 79 -15.87 5.34 -4.33
C ILE A 79 -14.86 5.18 -5.48
N TRP A 80 -14.17 6.27 -5.84
CA TRP A 80 -13.09 6.27 -6.82
C TRP A 80 -12.07 7.38 -6.52
N PRO A 81 -11.07 7.12 -5.65
CA PRO A 81 -10.11 8.14 -5.20
C PRO A 81 -9.32 8.77 -6.35
N GLN A 82 -9.07 8.01 -7.41
CA GLN A 82 -8.27 8.42 -8.55
C GLN A 82 -8.98 9.44 -9.46
N ALA A 83 -10.31 9.64 -9.33
CA ALA A 83 -11.00 10.77 -9.95
C ALA A 83 -10.51 12.13 -9.41
N TYR A 84 -10.01 12.14 -8.17
CA TYR A 84 -9.45 13.32 -7.52
C TYR A 84 -7.93 13.36 -7.63
N PHE A 85 -7.30 12.18 -7.52
CA PHE A 85 -5.85 12.02 -7.51
C PHE A 85 -5.39 10.96 -8.54
N PRO A 86 -5.29 11.30 -9.83
CA PRO A 86 -5.04 10.34 -10.90
C PRO A 86 -3.73 9.56 -10.74
N CYS A 87 -2.73 10.10 -10.07
CA CYS A 87 -1.45 9.42 -9.90
C CYS A 87 -1.35 8.61 -8.60
N LEU A 88 -2.36 8.65 -7.71
CA LEU A 88 -2.45 7.80 -6.52
C LEU A 88 -2.98 6.39 -6.83
N HIS A 89 -2.23 5.67 -7.65
CA HIS A 89 -2.49 4.29 -8.06
C HIS A 89 -1.21 3.44 -7.97
N VAL A 90 -1.34 2.13 -8.22
CA VAL A 90 -0.23 1.21 -8.47
C VAL A 90 -0.16 0.93 -9.97
N CYS A 91 0.99 1.18 -10.58
CA CYS A 91 1.28 0.77 -11.95
C CYS A 91 2.02 -0.56 -11.89
N ALA A 92 1.43 -1.62 -12.45
CA ALA A 92 1.99 -2.96 -12.41
C ALA A 92 2.44 -3.40 -13.81
N THR A 93 3.66 -3.91 -13.90
CA THR A 93 4.26 -4.37 -15.16
C THR A 93 4.99 -5.69 -14.94
N ALA A 94 4.68 -6.69 -15.75
CA ALA A 94 5.42 -7.93 -15.83
C ALA A 94 6.31 -7.92 -17.08
N PHE A 95 7.60 -8.15 -16.89
CA PHE A 95 8.60 -8.20 -17.95
C PHE A 95 8.91 -9.65 -18.32
N PRO A 96 9.16 -9.95 -19.60
CA PRO A 96 9.52 -11.30 -20.03
C PRO A 96 10.94 -11.70 -19.57
N GLY A 97 11.81 -10.71 -19.37
CA GLY A 97 13.24 -10.87 -19.09
C GLY A 97 13.67 -10.46 -17.68
N ARG A 98 14.98 -10.25 -17.52
CA ARG A 98 15.59 -9.77 -16.27
C ARG A 98 15.75 -8.26 -16.22
N GLU A 99 15.79 -7.61 -17.38
CA GLU A 99 15.96 -6.18 -17.52
C GLU A 99 14.84 -5.51 -18.32
N VAL A 100 14.66 -4.21 -18.08
CA VAL A 100 13.71 -3.40 -18.83
C VAL A 100 14.20 -3.28 -20.28
N GLY A 101 13.34 -3.63 -21.24
CA GLY A 101 13.65 -3.57 -22.66
C GLY A 101 14.11 -4.90 -23.26
N GLU A 102 14.34 -5.94 -22.44
CA GLU A 102 14.44 -7.31 -22.95
C GLU A 102 13.12 -7.71 -23.62
N LEU A 103 13.22 -8.18 -24.86
CA LEU A 103 12.08 -8.68 -25.61
C LEU A 103 11.88 -10.17 -25.31
N GLY A 104 10.63 -10.58 -25.17
CA GLY A 104 10.28 -11.98 -25.09
C GLY A 104 10.40 -12.68 -26.45
N PHE A 105 10.08 -13.97 -26.49
CA PHE A 105 10.33 -14.82 -27.66
C PHE A 105 9.57 -14.37 -28.91
N ALA A 106 8.42 -13.72 -28.74
CA ALA A 106 7.61 -13.18 -29.83
C ALA A 106 7.85 -11.67 -30.06
N GLY A 107 8.87 -11.08 -29.44
CA GLY A 107 9.16 -9.64 -29.53
C GLY A 107 8.33 -8.77 -28.57
N GLU A 108 7.65 -9.37 -27.60
CA GLU A 108 6.86 -8.66 -26.59
C GLU A 108 7.75 -7.86 -25.62
N ARG A 109 7.36 -6.62 -25.32
CA ARG A 109 8.07 -5.75 -24.36
C ARG A 109 7.64 -5.97 -22.91
N PHE A 110 6.36 -6.34 -22.74
CA PHE A 110 5.73 -6.60 -21.46
C PHE A 110 4.84 -7.84 -21.62
N THR A 111 4.83 -8.72 -20.62
CA THR A 111 3.95 -9.89 -20.60
C THR A 111 2.56 -9.54 -20.08
N ASP A 112 2.46 -8.61 -19.13
CA ASP A 112 1.21 -8.09 -18.60
C ASP A 112 1.44 -6.66 -18.08
N THR A 113 0.42 -5.81 -18.15
CA THR A 113 0.43 -4.49 -17.53
C THR A 113 -0.95 -4.18 -16.97
N GLU A 114 -1.00 -3.65 -15.75
CA GLU A 114 -2.26 -3.25 -15.12
C GLU A 114 -2.08 -1.93 -14.38
N ARG A 115 -3.02 -1.03 -14.63
CA ARG A 115 -3.23 0.15 -13.79
C ARG A 115 -4.22 -0.20 -12.69
N ILE A 116 -3.72 -0.29 -11.46
CA ILE A 116 -4.48 -0.75 -10.30
C ILE A 116 -4.93 0.46 -9.48
N GLU A 117 -6.24 0.66 -9.47
CA GLU A 117 -6.94 1.78 -8.83
C GLU A 117 -7.95 1.29 -7.79
N GLY A 118 -8.49 2.25 -7.02
CA GLY A 118 -9.44 2.03 -5.94
C GLY A 118 -8.89 2.55 -4.60
N THR A 119 -9.53 2.10 -3.54
CA THR A 119 -9.06 2.27 -2.16
C THR A 119 -7.75 1.51 -1.92
N ILE A 120 -7.06 1.78 -0.81
CA ILE A 120 -5.84 1.07 -0.42
C ILE A 120 -6.06 -0.45 -0.33
N GLU A 121 -7.22 -0.88 0.18
CA GLU A 121 -7.56 -2.31 0.28
C GLU A 121 -7.76 -2.93 -1.11
N GLU A 122 -8.50 -2.26 -1.99
CA GLU A 122 -8.72 -2.72 -3.38
C GLU A 122 -7.40 -2.76 -4.17
N MET A 123 -6.54 -1.73 -4.01
CA MET A 123 -5.22 -1.70 -4.63
C MET A 123 -4.33 -2.84 -4.13
N LEU A 124 -4.33 -3.12 -2.81
CA LEU A 124 -3.58 -4.23 -2.24
C LEU A 124 -4.08 -5.57 -2.79
N PHE A 125 -5.39 -5.79 -2.79
CA PHE A 125 -6.00 -7.03 -3.26
C PHE A 125 -5.71 -7.29 -4.74
N ARG A 126 -5.91 -6.27 -5.59
CA ARG A 126 -5.64 -6.37 -7.03
C ARG A 126 -4.15 -6.54 -7.33
N ALA A 127 -3.27 -5.85 -6.62
CA ALA A 127 -1.82 -6.01 -6.77
C ALA A 127 -1.35 -7.42 -6.37
N MET A 128 -1.91 -7.98 -5.29
CA MET A 128 -1.68 -9.39 -4.93
C MET A 128 -2.13 -10.34 -6.05
N GLY A 129 -3.30 -10.08 -6.65
CA GLY A 129 -3.79 -10.84 -7.81
C GLY A 129 -2.89 -10.72 -9.04
N PHE A 130 -2.37 -9.52 -9.33
CA PHE A 130 -1.41 -9.27 -10.39
C PHE A 130 -0.11 -10.06 -10.17
N VAL A 131 0.43 -10.06 -8.96
CA VAL A 131 1.63 -10.86 -8.64
C VAL A 131 1.33 -12.34 -8.76
N GLY A 132 0.21 -12.82 -8.22
CA GLY A 132 -0.14 -14.24 -8.24
C GLY A 132 -0.33 -14.82 -9.65
N ARG A 133 -0.82 -14.04 -10.62
CA ARG A 133 -1.02 -14.50 -12.00
C ARG A 133 0.21 -14.36 -12.90
N ASN A 134 1.14 -13.48 -12.54
CA ASN A 134 2.36 -13.20 -13.30
C ASN A 134 3.63 -13.82 -12.68
N THR A 135 3.48 -14.70 -11.68
CA THR A 135 4.59 -15.41 -11.04
C THR A 135 4.38 -16.91 -11.12
N ARG A 136 5.47 -17.68 -11.03
CA ARG A 136 5.40 -19.13 -11.21
C ARG A 136 4.69 -19.77 -10.02
N ARG A 137 3.89 -20.79 -10.33
CA ARG A 137 3.26 -21.67 -9.33
C ARG A 137 3.72 -23.10 -9.57
N ALA A 138 4.43 -23.67 -8.60
CA ALA A 138 4.80 -25.08 -8.60
C ALA A 138 3.77 -25.87 -7.78
N THR A 139 3.34 -27.02 -8.27
CA THR A 139 2.58 -27.97 -7.45
C THR A 139 3.54 -29.01 -6.90
N ILE A 140 3.65 -29.09 -5.58
CA ILE A 140 4.55 -30.01 -4.87
C ILE A 140 3.67 -31.04 -4.14
N PHE A 141 4.04 -32.32 -4.22
CA PHE A 141 3.46 -33.35 -3.38
C PHE A 141 4.36 -33.55 -2.17
N ASP A 142 3.82 -33.46 -0.96
CA ASP A 142 4.56 -33.79 0.25
C ASP A 142 4.79 -35.31 0.37
N ASP A 143 5.63 -35.73 1.32
CA ASP A 143 5.93 -37.16 1.57
C ASP A 143 4.69 -37.98 1.97
N ARG A 144 3.55 -37.32 2.20
CA ARG A 144 2.24 -37.94 2.50
C ARG A 144 1.29 -37.90 1.29
N GLY A 145 1.79 -37.55 0.11
CA GLY A 145 1.02 -37.45 -1.13
C GLY A 145 0.06 -36.27 -1.18
N ARG A 146 0.14 -35.32 -0.24
CA ARG A 146 -0.72 -34.13 -0.24
C ARG A 146 -0.18 -33.10 -1.20
N ARG A 147 -1.04 -32.68 -2.10
CA ARG A 147 -0.78 -31.60 -3.04
C ARG A 147 -0.71 -30.26 -2.29
N THR A 148 0.42 -29.58 -2.40
CA THR A 148 0.64 -28.22 -1.90
C THR A 148 1.11 -27.35 -3.05
N ASP A 149 0.40 -26.27 -3.35
CA ASP A 149 0.86 -25.29 -4.34
C ASP A 149 1.88 -24.35 -3.67
N ARG A 150 3.07 -24.24 -4.26
CA ARG A 150 4.14 -23.32 -3.86
C ARG A 150 4.24 -22.20 -4.88
N TYR A 151 3.95 -20.99 -4.42
CA TYR A 151 4.16 -19.77 -5.20
C TYR A 151 5.64 -19.39 -5.20
N GLU A 152 6.09 -18.76 -6.28
CA GLU A 152 7.45 -18.24 -6.43
C GLU A 152 7.82 -17.22 -5.36
N PHE A 153 6.86 -16.42 -4.90
CA PHE A 153 7.02 -15.53 -3.76
C PHE A 153 5.99 -15.87 -2.67
N PRO A 154 6.39 -15.90 -1.38
CA PRO A 154 5.44 -16.10 -0.29
C PRO A 154 4.39 -14.99 -0.28
N ALA A 155 3.10 -15.36 -0.27
CA ALA A 155 2.01 -14.37 -0.27
C ALA A 155 2.09 -13.38 0.90
N VAL A 156 2.59 -13.83 2.06
CA VAL A 156 2.81 -12.97 3.24
C VAL A 156 3.87 -11.90 2.96
N ALA A 157 5.00 -12.27 2.35
CA ALA A 157 6.06 -11.34 1.97
C ALA A 157 5.57 -10.31 0.93
N VAL A 158 4.88 -10.78 -0.11
CA VAL A 158 4.33 -9.91 -1.17
C VAL A 158 3.34 -8.91 -0.57
N ARG A 159 2.41 -9.40 0.28
CA ARG A 159 1.41 -8.56 0.94
C ARG A 159 2.06 -7.51 1.83
N ALA A 160 3.06 -7.89 2.61
CA ALA A 160 3.80 -6.97 3.47
C ALA A 160 4.55 -5.91 2.64
N ALA A 161 5.24 -6.29 1.55
CA ALA A 161 5.93 -5.36 0.68
C ALA A 161 4.99 -4.33 0.04
N LEU A 162 3.85 -4.78 -0.49
CA LEU A 162 2.83 -3.91 -1.09
C LEU A 162 2.20 -2.98 -0.04
N LEU A 163 1.87 -3.51 1.13
CA LEU A 163 1.26 -2.72 2.20
C LEU A 163 2.23 -1.69 2.76
N THR A 164 3.51 -2.03 2.93
CA THR A 164 4.56 -1.08 3.30
C THR A 164 4.66 0.03 2.26
N ALA A 165 4.66 -0.30 0.97
CA ALA A 165 4.71 0.70 -0.09
C ALA A 165 3.47 1.62 -0.05
N LEU A 166 2.26 1.08 0.10
CA LEU A 166 1.03 1.87 0.20
C LEU A 166 1.02 2.75 1.47
N ALA A 167 1.40 2.19 2.62
CA ALA A 167 1.32 2.89 3.89
C ALA A 167 2.42 3.95 4.09
N HIS A 168 3.62 3.73 3.54
CA HIS A 168 4.75 4.65 3.69
C HIS A 168 4.94 5.58 2.49
N ARG A 169 4.01 5.53 1.53
CA ARG A 169 4.01 6.42 0.37
C ARG A 169 4.02 7.89 0.76
N ASP A 170 4.77 8.67 -0.01
CA ASP A 170 4.62 10.13 0.00
C ASP A 170 3.31 10.52 -0.68
N TYR A 171 2.34 10.96 0.12
CA TYR A 171 1.07 11.50 -0.34
C TYR A 171 1.11 13.02 -0.54
N GLY A 172 2.27 13.65 -0.36
CA GLY A 172 2.44 15.08 -0.56
C GLY A 172 2.55 15.49 -2.03
N PHE A 173 2.60 16.79 -2.31
CA PHE A 173 2.61 17.39 -3.66
C PHE A 173 3.60 16.77 -4.68
N ARG A 174 4.75 16.27 -4.21
CA ARG A 174 5.73 15.59 -5.08
C ARG A 174 5.36 14.13 -5.32
N GLY A 175 4.92 13.43 -4.28
CA GLY A 175 4.56 12.01 -4.34
C GLY A 175 3.18 11.73 -4.96
N GLU A 176 2.26 12.70 -4.89
CA GLU A 176 0.93 12.60 -5.53
C GLU A 176 1.02 12.47 -7.05
N ARG A 177 2.14 12.87 -7.67
CA ARG A 177 2.36 12.92 -9.12
C ARG A 177 2.93 11.63 -9.72
N LEU A 178 3.40 10.71 -8.89
CA LEU A 178 4.08 9.49 -9.31
C LEU A 178 3.34 8.28 -8.73
N PRO A 179 3.03 7.23 -9.50
CA PRO A 179 2.47 6.00 -8.95
C PRO A 179 3.48 5.20 -8.13
N ILE A 180 2.96 4.24 -7.35
CA ILE A 180 3.78 3.11 -6.93
C ILE A 180 4.02 2.24 -8.17
N ASP A 181 5.26 1.85 -8.39
CA ASP A 181 5.66 1.06 -9.56
C ASP A 181 6.02 -0.36 -9.11
N LEU A 182 5.18 -1.31 -9.53
CA LEU A 182 5.26 -2.73 -9.23
C LEU A 182 5.79 -3.46 -10.48
N GLN A 183 7.03 -3.92 -10.41
CA GLN A 183 7.69 -4.61 -11.52
C GLN A 183 7.93 -6.07 -11.17
N ILE A 184 7.52 -6.96 -12.07
CA ILE A 184 7.78 -8.40 -11.98
C ILE A 184 8.77 -8.76 -13.08
N PHE A 185 9.90 -9.33 -12.69
CA PHE A 185 10.89 -9.92 -13.59
C PHE A 185 10.89 -11.43 -13.40
N CYS A 186 11.55 -12.15 -14.30
CA CYS A 186 11.64 -13.60 -14.21
C CYS A 186 12.46 -14.11 -13.00
N ASP A 187 13.14 -13.22 -12.26
CA ASP A 187 13.98 -13.55 -11.11
C ASP A 187 13.70 -12.72 -9.85
N ARG A 188 12.87 -11.67 -9.93
CA ARG A 188 12.62 -10.78 -8.79
C ARG A 188 11.31 -10.01 -8.90
N LEU A 189 10.79 -9.63 -7.74
CA LEU A 189 9.71 -8.68 -7.58
C LEU A 189 10.29 -7.36 -7.07
N VAL A 190 9.99 -6.24 -7.73
CA VAL A 190 10.44 -4.91 -7.32
C VAL A 190 9.24 -4.02 -7.06
N VAL A 191 9.18 -3.41 -5.87
CA VAL A 191 8.16 -2.41 -5.52
C VAL A 191 8.85 -1.08 -5.29
N ARG A 192 8.66 -0.11 -6.18
CA ARG A 192 9.22 1.24 -6.06
C ARG A 192 8.13 2.19 -5.58
N CYS A 193 8.39 2.84 -4.46
CA CYS A 193 7.45 3.78 -3.86
C CYS A 193 7.99 5.22 -3.95
N PRO A 194 7.17 6.20 -4.38
CA PRO A 194 7.49 7.62 -4.25
C PRO A 194 7.75 7.99 -2.78
N GLY A 195 8.79 8.80 -2.53
CA GLY A 195 9.11 9.34 -1.21
C GLY A 195 10.33 8.73 -0.52
N GLY A 196 10.80 7.56 -0.96
CA GLY A 196 11.95 6.86 -0.37
C GLY A 196 11.73 6.41 1.09
N PRO A 197 12.66 5.63 1.66
CA PRO A 197 12.56 5.19 3.04
C PRO A 197 12.71 6.39 3.99
N VAL A 198 11.73 6.57 4.88
CA VAL A 198 11.85 7.53 5.99
C VAL A 198 12.61 6.85 7.11
N ARG A 199 13.84 7.31 7.39
CA ARG A 199 14.68 6.71 8.44
C ARG A 199 14.08 6.97 9.82
N GLY A 200 13.72 5.90 10.52
CA GLY A 200 13.34 5.94 11.94
C GLY A 200 11.97 6.53 12.26
N LEU A 201 11.15 6.87 11.26
CA LEU A 201 9.80 7.41 11.47
C LEU A 201 8.78 6.79 10.51
N VAL A 202 7.59 6.51 11.03
CA VAL A 202 6.43 6.18 10.23
C VAL A 202 5.93 7.45 9.54
N ARG A 203 5.92 7.48 8.20
CA ARG A 203 5.47 8.65 7.42
C ARG A 203 3.98 8.97 7.66
N ASN A 204 3.13 7.95 7.67
CA ASN A 204 1.68 8.09 7.77
C ASN A 204 1.14 7.31 8.99
N PRO A 205 1.37 7.78 10.23
CA PRO A 205 1.01 7.02 11.43
C PRO A 205 -0.51 6.81 11.58
N MET A 206 -1.31 7.80 11.18
CA MET A 206 -2.77 7.67 11.17
C MET A 206 -3.26 6.64 10.16
N LEU A 207 -2.61 6.53 8.99
CA LEU A 207 -2.94 5.51 8.01
C LEU A 207 -2.64 4.12 8.55
N LEU A 208 -1.43 3.88 9.10
CA LEU A 208 -1.09 2.58 9.69
C LEU A 208 -2.03 2.19 10.83
N LYS A 209 -2.34 3.14 11.74
CA LYS A 209 -3.30 2.90 12.82
C LYS A 209 -4.68 2.50 12.28
N THR A 210 -5.14 3.16 11.23
CA THR A 210 -6.44 2.89 10.61
C THR A 210 -6.45 1.55 9.88
N LEU A 211 -5.39 1.23 9.14
CA LEU A 211 -5.20 -0.07 8.50
C LEU A 211 -5.14 -1.20 9.53
N ALA A 212 -4.57 -0.96 10.71
CA ALA A 212 -4.57 -1.94 11.79
C ALA A 212 -5.99 -2.24 12.31
N TRP A 213 -6.81 -1.22 12.50
CA TRP A 213 -8.22 -1.42 12.85
C TRP A 213 -9.05 -2.11 11.76
N LEU A 214 -8.68 -1.92 10.49
CA LEU A 214 -9.30 -2.65 9.38
C LEU A 214 -8.91 -4.14 9.35
N GLY A 215 -7.85 -4.52 10.07
CA GLY A 215 -7.26 -5.86 10.04
C GLY A 215 -6.26 -6.03 8.89
N ALA A 216 -5.84 -4.93 8.25
CA ALA A 216 -4.91 -4.95 7.14
C ALA A 216 -3.45 -5.13 7.60
N THR A 217 -3.08 -4.69 8.79
CA THR A 217 -1.75 -4.93 9.36
C THR A 217 -1.83 -5.08 10.87
N ASP A 218 -0.86 -5.77 11.47
CA ASP A 218 -0.63 -5.59 12.90
C ASP A 218 0.04 -4.24 13.11
N ALA A 219 -0.47 -3.43 14.04
CA ALA A 219 0.06 -2.08 14.32
C ALA A 219 1.53 -2.07 14.79
N GLN A 220 2.03 -3.24 15.21
CA GLN A 220 3.38 -3.44 15.76
C GLN A 220 4.30 -4.20 14.80
N ALA A 221 3.79 -4.69 13.67
CA ALA A 221 4.59 -5.46 12.73
C ALA A 221 5.38 -4.52 11.81
N ASP A 222 6.70 -4.58 11.92
CA ASP A 222 7.60 -4.01 10.93
C ASP A 222 7.49 -4.82 9.63
N GLY A 223 7.07 -4.16 8.54
CA GLY A 223 6.90 -4.79 7.25
C GLY A 223 8.20 -5.42 6.73
N GLU A 224 9.36 -4.81 6.99
CA GLU A 224 10.66 -5.37 6.58
C GLU A 224 10.95 -6.69 7.30
N GLU A 225 10.68 -6.75 8.60
CA GLU A 225 10.88 -7.96 9.39
C GLU A 225 9.89 -9.07 8.98
N VAL A 226 8.65 -8.73 8.66
CA VAL A 226 7.66 -9.70 8.13
C VAL A 226 8.13 -10.28 6.80
N ILE A 227 8.63 -9.43 5.90
CA ILE A 227 9.19 -9.85 4.61
C ILE A 227 10.37 -10.79 4.84
N ARG A 228 11.36 -10.36 5.64
CA ARG A 228 12.58 -11.13 5.91
C ARG A 228 12.29 -12.49 6.54
N ARG A 229 11.39 -12.54 7.54
CA ARG A 229 10.95 -13.80 8.16
C ARG A 229 10.25 -14.71 7.16
N SER A 230 9.36 -14.16 6.34
CA SER A 230 8.60 -14.93 5.36
C SER A 230 9.49 -15.46 4.23
N LEU A 231 10.50 -14.72 3.80
CA LEU A 231 11.47 -15.16 2.79
C LEU A 231 12.40 -16.23 3.36
N ALA A 232 12.93 -16.02 4.57
CA ALA A 232 13.77 -17.01 5.26
C ALA A 232 13.03 -18.33 5.48
N ALA A 233 11.75 -18.29 5.89
CA ALA A 233 10.90 -19.48 6.04
C ALA A 233 10.66 -20.21 4.71
N ALA A 234 10.74 -19.51 3.57
CA ALA A 234 10.61 -20.08 2.24
C ALA A 234 11.96 -20.52 1.62
N GLY A 235 13.07 -20.36 2.35
CA GLY A 235 14.42 -20.66 1.87
C GLY A 235 14.90 -19.69 0.78
N MET A 236 14.40 -18.46 0.78
CA MET A 236 14.76 -17.41 -0.16
C MET A 236 15.69 -16.39 0.51
N PRO A 237 16.60 -15.75 -0.26
CA PRO A 237 17.45 -14.67 0.25
C PRO A 237 16.65 -13.44 0.67
#